data_AF-A0AA85KGI0-F1
#
_entry.id   AF-A0AA85KGI0-F1
#
_cell.length_a   1.000
_cell.length_b   1.000
_cell.length_c   1.000
_cell.angle_alpha   90.00
_cell.angle_beta   90.00
_cell.angle_gamma   90.00
#
_symmetry.space_group_name_H-M   'P 1'
#
loop_
_entity.id
_entity.type
_entity.pdbx_description
1 polymer ?
#
loop_
_entity_poly.entity_id
_entity_poly.type
_entity_poly.pdbx_seq_one_letter_code
_entity_poly.pdbx_strand_id
1 'polypeptide(L)'
;MFVVGGLLLIVCIIGFVGVSNGKSSLLLTFITGVLALCFSNVLTEWLADRLMFTMQTQYYHDTEDVDAAVDQIQQKFKCCGSRTFRDWSESVFQNNSKQKDNLPHPEYSLVVPDSCCVRSVKNCGKLPHPSNVYYEGCMESILLNLREQYYIICVVALALVFVEFFGVILACCYSKAPKMSQ
;
A
#
# COMPACT_ATOMS: atom_id res chain seq x y z
N MET A 1 9.14 -2.74 -5.45
CA MET A 1 10.03 -1.79 -6.15
C MET A 1 10.44 -2.26 -7.55
N PHE A 2 10.91 -3.49 -7.75
CA PHE A 2 11.26 -4.00 -9.09
C PHE A 2 10.11 -4.00 -10.10
N VAL A 3 8.89 -4.37 -9.68
CA VAL A 3 7.70 -4.36 -10.55
C VAL A 3 7.31 -2.95 -10.97
N VAL A 4 7.31 -2.00 -10.03
CA VAL A 4 7.03 -0.58 -10.30
C VAL A 4 8.11 0.01 -11.23
N GLY A 5 9.39 -0.31 -10.97
CA GLY A 5 10.50 0.09 -11.84
C GLY A 5 10.39 -0.48 -13.24
N GLY A 6 10.01 -1.75 -13.38
CA GLY A 6 9.76 -2.39 -14.68
C GLY A 6 8.60 -1.75 -15.45
N LEU A 7 7.49 -1.45 -14.77
CA LEU A 7 6.35 -0.77 -15.37
C LEU A 7 6.70 0.65 -15.84
N LEU A 8 7.46 1.41 -15.03
CA LEU A 8 7.93 2.75 -15.41
C LEU A 8 8.86 2.70 -16.63
N LEU A 9 9.78 1.74 -16.70
CA LEU A 9 10.66 1.57 -17.86
C LEU A 9 9.86 1.26 -19.13
N ILE A 10 8.85 0.39 -19.06
CA ILE A 10 7.99 0.08 -20.21
C ILE A 10 7.23 1.33 -20.67
N VAL A 11 6.69 2.12 -19.74
CA VAL A 11 6.01 3.40 -20.07
C VAL A 11 6.97 4.39 -20.72
N CYS A 12 8.20 4.52 -20.22
CA CYS A 12 9.23 5.36 -20.82
C CYS A 12 9.61 4.89 -22.23
N ILE A 13 9.75 3.58 -22.46
CA ILE A 13 10.06 3.02 -23.79
C ILE A 13 8.91 3.30 -24.77
N ILE A 14 7.66 3.11 -24.35
CA ILE A 14 6.48 3.42 -25.19
C ILE A 14 6.40 4.93 -25.48
N GLY A 15 6.72 5.77 -24.50
CA GLY A 15 6.82 7.23 -24.69
C GLY A 15 7.87 7.59 -25.74
N PHE A 16 9.08 7.04 -25.62
CA PHE A 16 10.19 7.26 -26.55
C PHE A 16 9.88 6.78 -27.97
N VAL A 17 9.32 5.58 -28.11
CA VAL A 17 8.88 5.02 -29.41
C VAL A 17 7.72 5.84 -29.99
N GLY A 18 6.86 6.41 -29.15
CA GLY A 18 5.81 7.34 -29.58
C GLY A 18 6.38 8.61 -30.22
N VAL A 19 7.42 9.20 -29.59
CA VAL A 19 8.15 10.37 -30.11
C VAL A 19 8.85 10.06 -31.42
N SER A 20 9.55 8.91 -31.51
CA SER A 20 10.30 8.54 -32.72
C SER A 20 9.39 8.33 -33.93
N ASN A 21 8.11 8.00 -33.70
CA ASN A 21 7.10 7.82 -34.73
C ASN A 21 6.23 9.06 -34.98
N GLY A 22 6.55 10.22 -34.40
CA GLY A 22 5.84 11.49 -34.64
C GLY A 22 4.40 11.54 -34.12
N LYS A 23 4.00 10.61 -33.25
CA LYS A 23 2.67 10.59 -32.60
C LYS A 23 2.79 11.23 -31.21
N SER A 24 1.91 12.19 -30.89
CA SER A 24 1.86 12.95 -29.62
C SER A 24 1.52 12.10 -28.37
N SER A 25 2.28 11.03 -28.13
CA SER A 25 2.08 10.03 -27.07
C SER A 25 2.53 10.50 -25.69
N LEU A 26 3.40 11.52 -25.62
CA LEU A 26 4.03 11.98 -24.36
C LEU A 26 3.02 12.53 -23.34
N LEU A 27 2.05 13.33 -23.78
CA LEU A 27 1.02 13.87 -22.88
C LEU A 27 0.12 12.77 -22.32
N LEU A 28 -0.19 11.75 -23.13
CA LEU A 28 -1.04 10.64 -22.74
C LEU A 28 -0.34 9.72 -21.72
N THR A 29 0.95 9.46 -21.91
CA THR A 29 1.76 8.68 -20.96
C THR A 29 1.96 9.43 -19.65
N PHE A 30 2.15 10.76 -19.70
CA PHE A 30 2.20 11.61 -18.51
C PHE A 30 0.89 11.62 -17.71
N ILE A 31 -0.25 11.82 -18.40
CA ILE A 31 -1.59 11.77 -17.78
C ILE A 31 -1.81 10.40 -17.13
N THR A 32 -1.41 9.31 -17.81
CA THR A 32 -1.54 7.95 -17.28
C THR A 32 -0.69 7.72 -16.02
N GLY A 33 0.55 8.22 -16.00
CA GLY A 33 1.44 8.11 -14.84
C GLY A 33 0.94 8.90 -13.63
N VAL A 34 0.45 10.13 -13.85
CA VAL A 34 -0.15 10.96 -12.79
C VAL A 34 -1.45 10.35 -12.29
N LEU A 35 -2.32 9.85 -13.18
CA LEU A 35 -3.55 9.15 -12.79
C LEU A 35 -3.24 7.90 -11.96
N ALA A 36 -2.22 7.12 -12.30
CA ALA A 36 -1.81 5.94 -11.52
C ALA A 36 -1.36 6.32 -10.09
N LEU A 37 -0.66 7.45 -9.94
CA LEU A 37 -0.25 7.97 -8.62
C LEU A 37 -1.43 8.57 -7.83
N CYS A 38 -2.39 9.22 -8.50
CA CYS A 38 -3.60 9.70 -7.84
C CYS A 38 -4.52 8.53 -7.42
N PHE A 39 -4.56 7.45 -8.21
CA PHE A 39 -5.40 6.29 -7.94
C PHE A 39 -5.01 5.59 -6.64
N SER A 40 -3.72 5.57 -6.27
CA SER A 40 -3.30 4.98 -4.99
C SER A 40 -3.87 5.67 -3.75
N ASN A 41 -4.18 6.97 -3.82
CA ASN A 41 -4.79 7.69 -2.71
C ASN A 41 -6.29 7.35 -2.57
N VAL A 42 -6.99 7.15 -3.69
CA VAL A 42 -8.41 6.75 -3.72
C VAL A 42 -8.58 5.28 -3.28
N LEU A 43 -7.60 4.42 -3.55
CA LEU A 43 -7.64 3.00 -3.18
C LEU A 43 -7.54 2.76 -1.68
N THR A 44 -7.14 3.74 -0.87
CA THR A 44 -6.86 3.56 0.56
C THR A 44 -8.05 3.06 1.36
N GLU A 45 -9.22 3.68 1.19
CA GLU A 45 -10.45 3.26 1.86
C GLU A 45 -10.91 1.87 1.40
N TRP A 46 -10.84 1.62 0.10
CA TRP A 46 -11.20 0.32 -0.46
C TRP A 46 -10.29 -0.80 0.05
N LEU A 47 -8.99 -0.52 0.16
CA LEU A 47 -8.01 -1.44 0.74
C LEU A 47 -8.27 -1.67 2.23
N ALA A 48 -8.63 -0.63 2.98
CA ALA A 48 -9.00 -0.76 4.39
C ALA A 48 -10.21 -1.68 4.58
N ASP A 49 -11.25 -1.51 3.76
CA ASP A 49 -12.45 -2.34 3.80
C ASP A 49 -12.15 -3.80 3.43
N ARG A 50 -11.33 -4.00 2.39
CA ARG A 50 -10.90 -5.34 1.98
C ARG A 50 -10.07 -6.04 3.05
N LEU A 51 -9.11 -5.33 3.65
CA LEU A 51 -8.30 -5.87 4.73
C LEU A 51 -9.15 -6.24 5.94
N MET A 52 -10.07 -5.36 6.33
CA MET A 52 -11.01 -5.61 7.44
C MET A 52 -11.85 -6.87 7.17
N PHE A 53 -12.44 -6.97 5.99
CA PHE A 53 -13.23 -8.13 5.59
C PHE A 53 -12.42 -9.42 5.63
N THR A 54 -11.20 -9.43 5.07
CA THR A 54 -10.32 -10.60 5.11
C THR A 54 -9.94 -10.98 6.54
N MET A 55 -9.54 -10.03 7.37
CA MET A 55 -9.23 -10.29 8.79
C MET A 55 -10.43 -10.85 9.55
N GLN A 56 -11.63 -10.32 9.31
CA GLN A 56 -12.83 -10.76 10.03
C GLN A 56 -13.32 -12.15 9.60
N THR A 57 -13.15 -12.52 8.34
CA THR A 57 -13.76 -13.73 7.75
C THR A 57 -12.80 -14.89 7.50
N GLN A 58 -11.51 -14.62 7.30
CA GLN A 58 -10.52 -15.63 6.88
C GLN A 58 -9.45 -15.89 7.95
N TYR A 59 -9.18 -14.92 8.82
CA TYR A 59 -8.16 -15.09 9.86
C TYR A 59 -8.53 -16.22 10.81
N TYR A 60 -7.63 -17.19 10.94
CA TYR A 60 -7.77 -18.43 11.70
C TYR A 60 -8.97 -19.29 11.26
N HIS A 61 -9.30 -19.21 9.97
CA HIS A 61 -10.35 -19.98 9.31
C HIS A 61 -9.75 -20.77 8.13
N ASP A 62 -9.02 -21.85 8.46
CA ASP A 62 -8.40 -22.81 7.54
C ASP A 62 -7.49 -22.21 6.44
N THR A 63 -6.92 -21.02 6.68
CA THR A 63 -6.04 -20.33 5.71
C THR A 63 -4.74 -19.84 6.37
N GLU A 64 -3.77 -20.74 6.54
CA GLU A 64 -2.47 -20.42 7.17
C GLU A 64 -1.72 -19.27 6.48
N ASP A 65 -1.83 -19.16 5.14
CA ASP A 65 -1.22 -18.07 4.38
C ASP A 65 -1.81 -16.69 4.73
N VAL A 66 -3.12 -16.63 4.99
CA VAL A 66 -3.80 -15.39 5.40
C VAL A 66 -3.36 -15.01 6.81
N ASP A 67 -3.28 -15.99 7.71
CA ASP A 67 -2.85 -15.78 9.09
C ASP A 67 -1.43 -15.22 9.14
N ALA A 68 -0.50 -15.87 8.42
CA ALA A 68 0.88 -15.42 8.33
C ALA A 68 0.99 -14.02 7.70
N ALA A 69 0.21 -13.72 6.67
CA ALA A 69 0.21 -12.41 6.04
C ALA A 69 -0.30 -11.31 6.98
N VAL A 70 -1.41 -11.57 7.69
CA VAL A 70 -1.98 -10.63 8.68
C VAL A 70 -0.99 -10.41 9.82
N ASP A 71 -0.41 -11.47 10.35
CA ASP A 71 0.56 -11.40 11.45
C ASP A 71 1.81 -10.60 11.06
N GLN A 72 2.32 -10.84 9.85
CA GLN A 72 3.45 -10.09 9.31
C GLN A 72 3.12 -8.62 9.14
N ILE A 73 1.93 -8.27 8.64
CA ILE A 73 1.51 -6.87 8.48
C ILE A 73 1.48 -6.18 9.85
N GLN A 74 0.84 -6.79 10.84
CA GLN A 74 0.69 -6.22 12.18
C GLN A 74 2.04 -6.00 12.88
N GLN A 75 2.93 -6.99 12.82
CA GLN A 75 4.25 -6.89 13.43
C GLN A 75 5.19 -5.93 12.68
N LYS A 76 5.15 -5.94 11.34
CA LYS A 76 6.00 -5.08 10.51
C LYS A 76 5.64 -3.60 10.65
N PHE A 77 4.35 -3.29 10.66
CA PHE A 77 3.86 -1.92 10.72
C PHE A 77 3.43 -1.49 12.13
N LYS A 78 3.60 -2.35 13.15
CA LYS A 78 3.32 -2.06 14.56
C LYS A 78 1.90 -1.55 14.77
N CYS A 79 0.94 -2.29 14.24
CA CYS A 79 -0.48 -1.92 14.16
C CYS A 79 -1.37 -3.10 14.56
N CYS A 80 -2.66 -2.85 14.79
CA CYS A 80 -3.64 -3.90 15.05
C CYS A 80 -4.99 -3.59 14.37
N GLY A 81 -5.55 -4.59 13.70
CA GLY A 81 -6.75 -4.43 12.89
C GLY A 81 -6.53 -3.64 11.60
N SER A 82 -7.59 -3.32 10.88
CA SER A 82 -7.49 -2.57 9.61
C SER A 82 -7.42 -1.07 9.88
N ARG A 83 -8.44 -0.52 10.53
CA ARG A 83 -8.56 0.88 10.96
C ARG A 83 -8.29 1.02 12.46
N THR A 84 -8.65 0.01 13.25
CA THR A 84 -8.40 0.00 14.69
C THR A 84 -8.37 -1.42 15.23
N PHE A 85 -7.76 -1.62 16.39
CA PHE A 85 -7.76 -2.92 17.08
C PHE A 85 -9.18 -3.44 17.36
N ARG A 86 -10.20 -2.57 17.38
CA ARG A 86 -11.60 -2.96 17.59
C ARG A 86 -12.20 -3.71 16.41
N ASP A 87 -11.60 -3.66 15.21
CA ASP A 87 -12.11 -4.38 14.03
C ASP A 87 -12.20 -5.89 14.26
N TRP A 88 -11.44 -6.41 15.22
CA TRP A 88 -11.51 -7.80 15.67
C TRP A 88 -12.82 -8.18 16.36
N SER A 89 -13.62 -7.22 16.84
CA SER A 89 -14.81 -7.50 17.66
C SER A 89 -15.88 -8.32 16.94
N GLU A 90 -15.96 -8.21 15.61
CA GLU A 90 -16.93 -8.92 14.77
C GLU A 90 -16.30 -10.06 13.97
N SER A 91 -15.04 -10.42 14.27
CA SER A 91 -14.32 -11.46 13.55
C SER A 91 -14.75 -12.88 13.96
N VAL A 92 -14.62 -13.82 13.02
CA VAL A 92 -14.77 -15.25 13.29
C VAL A 92 -13.75 -15.70 14.36
N PHE A 93 -12.53 -15.15 14.32
CA PHE A 93 -11.51 -15.36 15.33
C PHE A 93 -11.99 -15.01 16.74
N GLN A 94 -12.60 -13.83 16.92
CA GLN A 94 -13.14 -13.38 18.21
C GLN A 94 -14.21 -14.34 18.74
N ASN A 95 -15.14 -14.78 17.88
CA ASN A 95 -16.18 -15.73 18.26
C ASN A 95 -15.60 -17.07 18.70
N ASN A 96 -14.61 -17.59 17.97
CA ASN A 96 -13.90 -18.82 18.32
C ASN A 96 -13.11 -18.71 19.61
N SER A 97 -12.44 -17.57 19.84
CA SER A 97 -11.66 -17.30 21.04
C SER A 97 -12.55 -17.22 22.29
N LYS A 98 -13.71 -16.55 22.21
CA LYS A 98 -14.70 -16.53 23.31
C LYS A 98 -15.24 -17.91 23.68
N GLN A 99 -15.35 -18.82 22.72
CA GLN A 99 -15.84 -20.17 22.96
C GLN A 99 -14.77 -21.07 23.61
N LYS A 100 -13.49 -20.92 23.20
CA LYS A 100 -12.39 -21.78 23.64
C LYS A 100 -11.78 -21.35 24.96
N ASP A 101 -11.60 -20.05 25.15
CA ASP A 101 -11.03 -19.49 26.36
C ASP A 101 -12.17 -19.09 27.28
N ASN A 102 -12.27 -19.71 28.45
CA ASN A 102 -13.21 -19.35 29.52
C ASN A 102 -12.88 -17.93 30.05
N LEU A 103 -13.11 -16.91 29.22
CA LEU A 103 -12.74 -15.53 29.48
C LEU A 103 -13.58 -15.01 30.66
N PRO A 104 -12.99 -14.27 31.60
CA PRO A 104 -13.77 -13.54 32.58
C PRO A 104 -14.58 -12.48 31.82
N HIS A 105 -15.92 -12.60 31.83
CA HIS A 105 -16.86 -11.76 31.08
C HIS A 105 -16.75 -11.84 29.54
N PRO A 106 -17.12 -12.99 28.93
CA PRO A 106 -16.99 -13.23 27.49
C PRO A 106 -17.85 -12.27 26.64
N GLU A 107 -18.89 -11.66 27.22
CA GLU A 107 -19.74 -10.69 26.53
C GLU A 107 -18.98 -9.39 26.18
N TYR A 108 -18.01 -8.97 27.02
CA TYR A 108 -17.33 -7.68 26.91
C TYR A 108 -15.82 -7.76 26.63
N SER A 109 -15.22 -8.95 26.66
CA SER A 109 -13.80 -9.12 26.38
C SER A 109 -13.51 -9.16 24.88
N LEU A 110 -12.87 -8.11 24.35
CA LEU A 110 -12.26 -8.13 23.02
C LEU A 110 -10.95 -8.95 23.07
N VAL A 111 -10.77 -9.88 22.15
CA VAL A 111 -9.52 -10.61 21.93
C VAL A 111 -8.94 -10.18 20.61
N VAL A 112 -7.63 -9.96 20.59
CA VAL A 112 -6.87 -9.68 19.37
C VAL A 112 -5.84 -10.79 19.17
N PRO A 113 -5.29 -10.94 17.95
CA PRO A 113 -4.15 -11.81 17.72
C PRO A 113 -2.92 -11.45 18.54
N ASP A 114 -2.06 -12.44 18.83
CA ASP A 114 -0.77 -12.19 19.48
C ASP A 114 0.17 -11.34 18.59
N SER A 115 -0.02 -11.34 17.28
CA SER A 115 0.66 -10.46 16.34
C SER A 115 0.29 -8.97 16.51
N CYS A 116 -0.78 -8.64 17.24
CA CYS A 116 -1.06 -7.27 17.67
C CYS A 116 -0.24 -6.83 18.90
N CYS A 117 0.52 -7.73 19.52
CA CYS A 117 1.24 -7.43 20.75
C CYS A 117 2.56 -6.69 20.51
N VAL A 118 2.84 -5.72 21.38
CA VAL A 118 4.08 -4.94 21.39
C VAL A 118 5.29 -5.82 21.69
N ARG A 119 5.09 -6.83 22.57
CA ARG A 119 6.08 -7.86 22.87
C ARG A 119 5.55 -9.20 22.39
N SER A 120 6.43 -10.02 21.83
CA SER A 120 6.13 -11.37 21.35
C SER A 120 5.90 -12.34 22.51
N VAL A 121 4.79 -12.15 23.22
CA VAL A 121 4.37 -12.96 24.37
C VAL A 121 3.13 -13.74 23.95
N LYS A 122 3.13 -15.06 24.16
CA LYS A 122 1.98 -15.91 23.86
C LYS A 122 0.77 -15.51 24.70
N ASN A 123 -0.41 -15.51 24.08
CA ASN A 123 -1.70 -15.18 24.67
C ASN A 123 -1.79 -13.75 25.23
N CYS A 124 -0.94 -12.83 24.77
CA CYS A 124 -1.02 -11.43 25.16
C CYS A 124 -2.32 -10.79 24.66
N GLY A 125 -2.82 -11.23 23.50
CA GLY A 125 -4.01 -10.66 22.87
C GLY A 125 -5.34 -11.00 23.57
N LYS A 126 -5.34 -11.89 24.57
CA LYS A 126 -6.55 -12.25 25.35
C LYS A 126 -7.05 -11.14 26.26
N LEU A 127 -6.15 -10.25 26.69
CA LEU A 127 -6.48 -9.10 27.52
C LEU A 127 -5.81 -7.86 26.93
N PRO A 128 -6.36 -7.30 25.84
CA PRO A 128 -5.76 -6.15 25.18
C PRO A 128 -5.73 -4.97 26.14
N HIS A 129 -4.52 -4.55 26.50
CA HIS A 129 -4.25 -3.37 27.32
C HIS A 129 -3.43 -2.37 26.49
N PRO A 130 -3.64 -1.05 26.64
CA PRO A 130 -2.91 -0.03 25.89
C PRO A 130 -1.38 -0.13 25.97
N SER A 131 -0.86 -0.75 27.04
CA SER A 131 0.59 -0.93 27.24
C SER A 131 1.16 -2.19 26.58
N ASN A 132 0.33 -3.07 26.02
CA ASN A 132 0.75 -4.39 25.55
C ASN A 132 0.36 -4.68 24.10
N VAL A 133 -0.61 -3.93 23.55
CA VAL A 133 -1.17 -4.12 22.22
C VAL A 133 -1.09 -2.82 21.43
N TYR A 134 -0.80 -2.91 20.13
CA TYR A 134 -0.90 -1.76 19.22
C TYR A 134 -2.36 -1.35 19.05
N TYR A 135 -2.67 -0.07 19.22
CA TYR A 135 -4.06 0.44 19.11
C TYR A 135 -4.35 1.06 17.73
N GLU A 136 -3.29 1.46 17.02
CA GLU A 136 -3.35 2.07 15.69
C GLU A 136 -3.74 1.05 14.62
N GLY A 137 -4.53 1.50 13.64
CA GLY A 137 -4.91 0.69 12.49
C GLY A 137 -3.74 0.45 11.53
N CYS A 138 -3.73 -0.72 10.90
CA CYS A 138 -2.71 -1.05 9.92
C CYS A 138 -2.80 -0.20 8.65
N MET A 139 -3.99 0.22 8.22
CA MET A 139 -4.12 1.04 7.02
C MET A 139 -3.40 2.38 7.17
N GLU A 140 -3.63 3.09 8.28
CA GLU A 140 -2.98 4.37 8.54
C GLU A 140 -1.46 4.20 8.73
N SER A 141 -1.04 3.19 9.50
CA SER A 141 0.38 2.90 9.74
C SER A 141 1.12 2.56 8.44
N ILE A 142 0.50 1.77 7.57
CA ILE A 142 1.02 1.47 6.23
C ILE A 142 1.14 2.76 5.42
N LEU A 143 0.12 3.62 5.40
CA LEU A 143 0.15 4.87 4.63
C LEU A 143 1.23 5.84 5.11
N LEU A 144 1.43 5.97 6.42
CA LEU A 144 2.50 6.77 6.99
C LEU A 144 3.87 6.23 6.57
N ASN A 145 4.07 4.91 6.68
CA ASN A 145 5.31 4.27 6.27
C ASN A 145 5.54 4.34 4.75
N LEU A 146 4.46 4.28 3.96
CA LEU A 146 4.53 4.50 2.51
C LEU A 146 4.91 5.95 2.22
N ARG A 147 4.30 6.95 2.86
CA ARG A 147 4.62 8.38 2.63
C ARG A 147 6.12 8.66 2.77
N GLU A 148 6.78 8.09 3.78
CA GLU A 148 8.23 8.24 3.96
C GLU A 148 9.03 7.65 2.79
N GLN A 149 8.64 6.47 2.29
CA GLN A 149 9.30 5.84 1.14
C GLN A 149 8.93 6.47 -0.21
N TYR A 150 7.74 7.06 -0.32
CA TYR A 150 7.24 7.70 -1.54
C TYR A 150 7.98 8.98 -1.88
N TYR A 151 8.62 9.64 -0.91
CA TYR A 151 9.42 10.84 -1.17
C TYR A 151 10.45 10.63 -2.29
N ILE A 152 11.16 9.50 -2.28
CA ILE A 152 12.15 9.16 -3.31
C ILE A 152 11.48 8.98 -4.67
N ILE A 153 10.33 8.30 -4.72
CA ILE A 153 9.57 8.09 -5.95
C ILE A 153 9.14 9.44 -6.54
N CYS A 154 8.64 10.36 -5.71
CA CYS A 154 8.26 11.70 -6.12
C CYS A 154 9.44 12.50 -6.68
N VAL A 155 10.61 12.45 -6.03
CA VAL A 155 11.82 13.15 -6.50
C VAL A 155 12.28 12.58 -7.84
N VAL A 156 12.33 11.26 -8.00
CA VAL A 156 12.70 10.60 -9.27
C VAL A 156 11.70 10.94 -10.37
N ALA A 157 10.40 10.87 -10.08
CA ALA A 157 9.36 11.24 -11.03
C ALA A 157 9.49 12.70 -11.49
N LEU A 158 9.76 13.63 -10.57
CA LEU A 158 9.96 15.04 -10.90
C LEU A 158 11.21 15.24 -11.78
N ALA A 159 12.31 14.56 -11.47
CA ALA A 159 13.52 14.61 -12.28
C ALA A 159 13.27 14.12 -13.73
N LEU A 160 12.52 13.02 -13.88
CA LEU A 160 12.12 12.52 -15.21
C LEU A 160 11.28 13.55 -15.97
N VAL A 161 10.33 14.22 -15.31
CA VAL A 161 9.53 15.29 -15.92
C VAL A 161 10.42 16.43 -16.42
N PHE A 162 11.42 16.84 -15.66
CA PHE A 162 12.37 17.86 -16.11
C PHE A 162 13.15 17.41 -17.36
N VAL A 163 13.68 16.19 -17.36
CA VAL A 163 14.45 15.64 -18.51
C VAL A 163 13.59 15.58 -19.77
N GLU A 164 12.36 15.07 -19.66
CA GLU A 164 11.40 15.00 -20.77
C GLU A 164 11.05 16.40 -21.31
N PHE A 165 10.83 17.38 -20.42
CA PHE A 165 10.56 18.76 -20.81
C PHE A 165 11.70 19.37 -21.62
N PHE A 166 12.95 19.18 -21.20
CA PHE A 166 14.12 19.62 -21.97
C PHE A 166 14.25 18.87 -23.30
N GLY A 167 13.95 17.57 -23.34
CA GLY A 167 13.93 16.77 -24.56
C GLY A 167 12.97 17.32 -25.62
N VAL A 168 11.77 17.72 -25.21
CA VAL A 168 10.78 18.35 -26.09
C VAL A 168 11.28 19.70 -26.62
N ILE A 169 11.87 20.54 -25.76
CA ILE A 169 12.45 21.83 -26.18
C ILE A 169 13.52 21.61 -27.26
N LEU A 170 14.46 20.70 -27.01
CA LEU A 170 15.55 20.40 -27.96
C LEU A 170 15.01 19.85 -29.29
N ALA A 171 14.02 18.97 -29.27
CA ALA A 171 13.38 18.44 -30.47
C ALA A 171 12.66 19.56 -31.27
N CYS A 172 11.98 20.47 -30.58
CA CYS A 172 11.36 21.66 -31.18
C CYS A 172 12.42 22.61 -31.79
N CYS A 173 13.57 22.79 -31.14
CA CYS A 173 14.67 23.58 -31.67
C CYS A 173 15.31 22.92 -32.91
N TYR A 174 15.53 21.61 -32.87
CA TYR A 174 16.11 20.84 -33.98
C TYR A 174 15.20 20.80 -35.20
N SER A 175 13.89 20.62 -35.02
CA SER A 175 12.93 20.63 -36.14
C SER A 175 12.83 21.99 -36.84
N LYS A 176 13.20 23.08 -36.16
CA LYS A 176 13.31 24.42 -36.74
C LYS A 176 14.71 24.75 -37.29
N ALA A 177 15.69 23.86 -37.12
CA ALA A 177 17.00 24.06 -37.71
C ALA A 177 16.91 23.88 -39.24
N PRO A 178 17.45 24.81 -40.05
CA PRO A 178 17.44 24.68 -41.50
C PRO A 178 18.24 23.45 -41.91
N LYS A 179 17.61 22.52 -42.63
CA LYS A 179 18.32 21.41 -43.28
C LYS A 179 19.27 22.01 -44.31
N MET A 180 20.58 21.96 -44.07
CA MET A 180 21.56 22.18 -45.13
C MET A 180 21.44 21.02 -46.10
N SER A 181 20.75 21.26 -47.22
CA SER A 181 20.71 20.36 -48.38
C SER A 181 22.13 20.21 -48.93
N GLN A 182 22.62 18.98 -48.96
CA GLN A 182 23.75 18.57 -49.80
C GLN A 182 23.19 17.95 -51.08
#